data_AF-A0A098T7F5-F1
#
_entry.id   AF-A0A098T7F5-F1
#
_cell.length_a   1.000
_cell.length_b   1.000
_cell.length_c   1.000
_cell.angle_alpha   90.00
_cell.angle_beta   90.00
_cell.angle_gamma   90.00
#
_symmetry.space_group_name_H-M   'P 1'
#
loop_
_entity.id
_entity.type
_entity.pdbx_description
1 polymer ?
#
loop_
_entity_poly.entity_id
_entity_poly.type
_entity_poly.pdbx_seq_one_letter_code
_entity_poly.pdbx_strand_id
1 'polypeptide(L)'
;TEMGTLRTYTELRFQWDTNDTVAGYTNDNEFSVNFAWIQLGGLRIGKDESFFTTWTGYAGAVINDGNYGPFDTNLISYTYNGGAF
;
A
#
# COMPACT_ATOMS: atom_id res chain seq x y z
N THR A 1 4.76 24.64 -4.14
CA THR A 1 4.29 25.32 -2.91
C THR A 1 5.49 25.61 -2.04
N GLU A 2 5.34 26.36 -0.95
CA GLU A 2 6.42 26.54 0.04
C GLU A 2 6.86 25.21 0.69
N MET A 3 5.97 24.21 0.67
CA MET A 3 6.20 22.85 1.17
C MET A 3 6.65 21.88 0.07
N GLY A 4 7.11 22.40 -1.07
CA GLY A 4 7.56 21.63 -2.23
C GLY A 4 6.42 21.18 -3.17
N THR A 5 6.68 20.09 -3.89
CA THR A 5 5.76 19.49 -4.87
C THR A 5 4.74 18.60 -4.19
N LEU A 6 3.46 18.79 -4.54
CA LEU A 6 2.39 17.87 -4.20
C LEU A 6 2.55 16.59 -5.05
N ARG A 7 2.70 15.44 -4.40
CA ARG A 7 2.78 14.13 -5.06
C ARG A 7 1.51 13.35 -4.77
N THR A 8 1.05 12.61 -5.76
CA THR A 8 -0.07 11.66 -5.64
C THR A 8 0.35 10.35 -6.27
N TYR A 9 -0.16 9.26 -5.74
CA TYR A 9 0.04 7.93 -6.32
C TYR A 9 -1.18 7.08 -6.07
N THR A 10 -1.59 6.37 -7.12
CA THR A 10 -2.70 5.44 -7.08
C THR A 10 -2.32 4.20 -7.88
N GLU A 11 -2.51 3.03 -7.29
CA GLU A 11 -2.42 1.74 -7.97
C GLU A 11 -3.75 1.01 -7.84
N LEU A 12 -4.35 0.75 -9.00
CA LEU A 12 -5.56 -0.04 -9.15
C LEU A 12 -5.20 -1.32 -9.90
N ARG A 13 -5.68 -2.47 -9.43
CA ARG A 13 -5.58 -3.73 -10.16
C ARG A 13 -6.97 -4.20 -10.52
N PHE A 14 -7.11 -4.59 -11.77
CA PHE A 14 -8.31 -5.16 -12.33
C PHE A 14 -7.95 -6.55 -12.84
N GLN A 15 -8.59 -7.56 -12.28
CA GLN A 15 -8.45 -8.93 -12.73
C GLN A 15 -9.74 -9.32 -13.42
N TRP A 16 -9.62 -9.59 -14.73
CA TRP A 16 -10.68 -10.19 -15.50
C TRP A 16 -10.46 -11.70 -15.50
N ASP A 17 -11.46 -12.46 -15.03
CA ASP A 17 -11.42 -13.91 -14.96
C ASP A 17 -12.46 -14.52 -15.93
N THR A 18 -12.10 -15.63 -16.58
CA THR A 18 -12.95 -16.42 -17.48
C THR A 18 -13.22 -17.83 -16.95
N ASN A 19 -12.91 -18.11 -15.69
CA ASN A 19 -13.03 -19.46 -15.14
C ASN A 19 -14.46 -20.00 -15.28
N ASP A 20 -14.59 -21.20 -15.85
CA ASP A 20 -15.88 -21.89 -15.92
C ASP A 20 -16.25 -22.34 -14.50
N THR A 21 -17.54 -22.27 -14.15
CA THR A 21 -17.98 -22.34 -12.74
C THR A 21 -17.86 -23.77 -12.21
N VAL A 22 -16.68 -24.17 -11.75
CA VAL A 22 -16.50 -25.46 -11.06
C VAL A 22 -16.84 -25.26 -9.58
N ALA A 23 -18.09 -25.57 -9.26
CA ALA A 23 -18.61 -25.83 -7.92
C ALA A 23 -18.05 -24.95 -6.78
N GLY A 24 -18.52 -23.70 -6.70
CA GLY A 24 -18.44 -22.90 -5.46
C GLY A 24 -17.48 -21.72 -5.46
N TYR A 25 -16.81 -21.41 -6.56
CA TYR A 25 -16.03 -20.18 -6.71
C TYR A 25 -16.79 -19.15 -7.55
N THR A 26 -16.86 -17.92 -7.04
CA THR A 26 -17.53 -16.79 -7.69
C THR A 26 -16.63 -16.24 -8.79
N ASN A 27 -17.16 -16.11 -10.01
CA ASN A 27 -16.49 -15.44 -11.14
C ASN A 27 -16.62 -13.92 -11.02
N ASP A 28 -16.22 -13.37 -9.89
CA ASP A 28 -16.25 -11.93 -9.68
C ASP A 28 -14.98 -11.32 -10.27
N ASN A 29 -15.14 -10.38 -11.20
CA ASN A 29 -14.04 -9.54 -11.64
C ASN A 29 -13.45 -8.84 -10.40
N GLU A 30 -12.22 -9.18 -10.03
CA GLU A 30 -11.59 -8.68 -8.82
C GLU A 30 -10.95 -7.31 -9.09
N PHE A 31 -11.51 -6.30 -8.45
CA PHE A 31 -10.94 -4.96 -8.38
C PHE A 31 -10.28 -4.75 -7.02
N SER A 32 -9.03 -4.27 -7.01
CA SER A 32 -8.36 -3.85 -5.79
C SER A 32 -7.70 -2.48 -5.94
N VAL A 33 -7.86 -1.65 -4.89
CA VAL A 33 -7.04 -0.46 -4.68
C VAL A 33 -5.86 -0.91 -3.82
N ASN A 34 -4.65 -0.91 -4.35
CA ASN A 34 -3.46 -1.34 -3.61
C ASN A 34 -2.83 -0.14 -2.92
N PHE A 35 -2.68 0.96 -3.66
CA PHE A 35 -2.16 2.22 -3.16
C PHE A 35 -3.08 3.38 -3.58
N ALA A 36 -3.30 4.35 -2.70
CA ALA A 36 -4.01 5.58 -3.02
C ALA A 36 -3.67 6.66 -1.98
N TRP A 37 -2.70 7.52 -2.28
CA TRP A 37 -2.26 8.55 -1.34
C TRP A 37 -1.88 9.88 -1.98
N ILE A 38 -1.84 10.90 -1.13
CA ILE A 38 -1.37 12.25 -1.42
C ILE A 38 -0.26 12.62 -0.44
N GLN A 39 0.76 13.34 -0.91
CA GLN A 39 1.91 13.73 -0.11
C GLN A 39 2.38 15.16 -0.42
N LEU A 40 2.61 15.94 0.62
CA LEU A 40 3.19 17.28 0.54
C LEU A 40 4.20 17.48 1.66
N GLY A 41 5.42 17.96 1.32
CA GLY A 41 6.43 18.32 2.34
C GLY A 41 6.80 17.20 3.32
N GLY A 42 6.63 15.93 2.93
CA GLY A 42 6.90 14.77 3.79
C GLY A 42 5.66 14.20 4.51
N LEU A 43 4.56 14.95 4.60
CA LEU A 43 3.28 14.46 5.14
C LEU A 43 2.54 13.65 4.07
N ARG A 44 2.23 12.39 4.34
CA ARG A 44 1.45 11.48 3.48
C ARG A 44 0.16 11.07 4.18
N ILE A 45 -0.94 11.08 3.41
CA ILE A 45 -2.27 10.63 3.85
C ILE A 45 -2.86 9.74 2.75
N GLY A 46 -3.42 8.59 3.13
CA GLY A 46 -4.13 7.71 2.22
C GLY A 46 -3.99 6.23 2.55
N LYS A 47 -4.26 5.39 1.56
CA LYS A 47 -4.06 3.94 1.62
C LYS A 47 -2.68 3.56 1.09
N ASP A 48 -1.97 2.79 1.89
CA ASP A 48 -0.62 2.32 1.61
C ASP A 48 -0.30 1.13 2.52
N GLU A 49 0.89 0.56 2.37
CA GLU A 49 1.33 -0.52 3.22
C GLU A 49 1.68 -0.04 4.64
N SER A 50 1.46 -0.92 5.62
CA SER A 50 1.84 -0.66 7.01
C SER A 50 3.34 -0.37 7.12
N PHE A 51 3.67 0.74 7.79
CA PHE A 51 5.07 1.06 8.08
C PHE A 51 5.75 0.00 8.97
N PHE A 52 5.01 -0.65 9.88
CA PHE A 52 5.56 -1.72 10.71
C PHE A 52 5.96 -2.95 9.88
N THR A 53 5.21 -3.23 8.82
CA THR A 53 5.45 -4.36 7.91
C THR A 53 6.59 -4.05 6.95
N THR A 54 6.58 -2.87 6.32
CA THR A 54 7.58 -2.49 5.31
C THR A 54 8.94 -2.17 5.92
N TRP A 55 8.99 -1.54 7.10
CA TRP A 55 10.24 -1.19 7.77
C TRP A 55 11.09 -2.40 8.15
N THR A 56 10.44 -3.53 8.47
CA THR A 56 11.14 -4.80 8.76
C THR A 56 11.55 -5.56 7.49
N GLY A 57 11.21 -5.05 6.30
CA GLY A 57 11.40 -5.74 5.03
C GLY A 57 10.48 -6.96 4.90
N TYR A 58 9.21 -6.83 5.30
CA TYR A 58 8.20 -7.91 5.24
C TYR A 58 8.62 -9.17 6.00
N ALA A 59 9.21 -9.00 7.19
CA ALA A 59 9.78 -10.10 7.96
C ALA A 59 10.84 -10.93 7.19
N GLY A 60 11.43 -10.41 6.11
CA GLY A 60 12.37 -11.17 5.25
C GLY A 60 13.69 -11.60 5.93
N ALA A 61 14.00 -11.06 7.12
CA ALA A 61 15.22 -11.35 7.87
C ALA A 61 14.96 -12.00 9.25
N VAL A 62 13.79 -12.60 9.48
CA VAL A 62 13.49 -13.29 10.75
C VAL A 62 13.49 -14.81 10.58
N ILE A 63 13.82 -15.52 11.66
CA ILE A 63 13.85 -17.00 11.69
C ILE A 63 12.43 -17.59 11.77
N ASN A 64 11.45 -16.82 12.27
CA ASN A 64 10.05 -17.20 12.34
C ASN A 64 9.17 -15.99 12.00
N ASP A 65 8.53 -16.04 10.84
CA ASP A 65 7.73 -14.97 10.26
C ASP A 65 6.25 -15.04 10.63
N GLY A 66 5.78 -16.13 11.24
CA GLY A 66 4.51 -16.23 11.99
C GLY A 66 3.30 -15.44 11.45
N ASN A 67 2.50 -14.88 12.37
CA ASN A 67 1.40 -13.98 12.04
C ASN A 67 1.88 -12.53 12.22
N TYR A 68 1.99 -11.77 11.13
CA TYR A 68 2.40 -10.37 11.13
C TYR A 68 1.58 -9.56 10.11
N GLY A 69 1.66 -8.24 10.23
CA GLY A 69 0.80 -7.32 9.50
C GLY A 69 0.08 -6.37 10.47
N PRO A 70 -0.92 -5.60 9.99
CA PRO A 70 -1.57 -5.67 8.67
C PRO A 70 -0.66 -5.26 7.51
N PHE A 71 -0.96 -5.73 6.29
CA PHE A 71 -0.26 -5.29 5.07
C PHE A 71 -0.89 -4.02 4.51
N ASP A 72 -2.20 -4.05 4.33
CA ASP A 72 -2.99 -2.92 3.83
C ASP A 72 -3.47 -2.01 4.96
N THR A 73 -3.12 -0.72 4.90
CA THR A 73 -3.53 0.25 5.93
C THR A 73 -3.99 1.57 5.33
N ASN A 74 -4.90 2.26 6.03
CA ASN A 74 -4.96 3.71 5.92
C ASN A 74 -3.88 4.28 6.83
N LEU A 75 -3.10 5.21 6.32
CA LEU A 75 -2.02 5.85 7.06
C LEU A 75 -2.11 7.36 7.02
N ILE A 76 -1.54 7.95 8.07
CA ILE A 76 -1.10 9.33 8.14
C ILE A 76 0.33 9.26 8.65
N SER A 77 1.30 9.70 7.85
CA SER A 77 2.72 9.61 8.20
C SER A 77 3.47 10.86 7.79
N TYR A 78 4.58 11.14 8.48
CA TYR A 78 5.49 12.21 8.12
C TYR A 78 6.92 11.66 8.01
N THR A 79 7.57 11.90 6.88
CA THR A 79 8.98 11.59 6.69
C THR A 79 9.79 12.88 6.67
N TYR A 80 10.71 13.01 7.63
CA TYR A 80 11.66 14.10 7.67
C TYR A 80 12.81 13.87 6.67
N ASN A 81 13.12 14.84 5.81
CA ASN A 81 14.16 14.73 4.77
C ASN A 81 15.31 15.74 4.91
N GLY A 82 15.57 16.29 6.10
CA GLY A 82 16.77 17.12 6.35
C GLY A 82 16.92 18.44 5.56
N GLY A 83 16.04 18.74 4.59
CA GLY A 83 16.08 19.96 3.77
C GLY A 83 16.87 19.86 2.46
N ALA A 84 17.24 18.67 1.97
CA ALA A 84 17.85 18.54 0.65
C ALA A 84 16.76 18.56 -0.45
N PHE A 85 16.78 19.60 -1.29
CA PHE A 85 15.91 19.78 -2.45
C PHE A 85 16.46 19.05 -3.67
#